data_AF-A0A965V8B7-F1
#
_entry.id   AF-A0A965V8B7-F1
#
_cell.length_a   1.000
_cell.length_b   1.000
_cell.length_c   1.000
_cell.angle_alpha   90.00
_cell.angle_beta   90.00
_cell.angle_gamma   90.00
#
_symmetry.space_group_name_H-M   'P 1'
#
loop_
_entity.id
_entity.type
_entity.pdbx_description
1 polymer ?
#
loop_
_entity_poly.entity_id
_entity_poly.type
_entity_poly.pdbx_seq_one_letter_code
_entity_poly.pdbx_strand_id
1 'polypeptide(L)'
;NIGVPLGHTLIALESCINGLNKLVINEIKIAEDLENNWAVVAEAIQTILRREGFEKPYEALKELTRKNEKISKESVRAFIDSLPLEEKIKNELKLISPHNYLGIQLVK
;
A
#
# COMPACT_ATOMS: atom_id res chain seq x y z
N ASN A 1 8.07 -32.53 -35.18
CA ASN A 1 7.58 -32.44 -33.77
C ASN A 1 6.98 -31.07 -33.42
N ILE A 2 6.18 -30.46 -34.31
CA ILE A 2 5.58 -29.13 -34.05
C ILE A 2 4.35 -29.21 -33.12
N GLY A 3 3.59 -30.31 -33.17
CA GLY A 3 2.37 -30.47 -32.37
C GLY A 3 2.61 -30.73 -30.87
N VAL A 4 3.79 -31.19 -30.48
CA VAL A 4 4.12 -31.52 -29.08
C VAL A 4 4.09 -30.28 -28.17
N PRO A 5 4.81 -29.17 -28.48
CA PRO A 5 4.73 -27.96 -27.66
C PRO A 5 3.32 -27.33 -27.66
N LEU A 6 2.58 -27.41 -28.77
CA LEU A 6 1.20 -26.91 -28.85
C LEU A 6 0.25 -27.73 -27.96
N GLY A 7 0.39 -29.06 -27.94
CA GLY A 7 -0.39 -29.94 -27.07
C GLY A 7 -0.15 -29.64 -25.58
N HIS A 8 1.11 -29.47 -25.17
CA HIS A 8 1.42 -29.08 -23.79
C HIS A 8 0.87 -27.70 -23.42
N THR A 9 0.93 -26.74 -24.36
CA THR A 9 0.38 -25.39 -24.15
C THR A 9 -1.13 -25.46 -23.95
N LEU A 10 -1.85 -26.23 -24.78
CA LEU A 10 -3.30 -26.37 -24.68
C LEU A 10 -3.72 -26.96 -23.32
N ILE A 11 -3.06 -28.04 -22.89
CA ILE A 11 -3.32 -28.68 -21.60
C ILE A 11 -3.02 -27.71 -20.43
N ALA A 12 -1.93 -26.94 -20.53
CA ALA A 12 -1.58 -25.95 -19.52
C ALA A 12 -2.65 -24.85 -19.42
N LEU A 13 -3.14 -24.33 -20.55
CA LEU A 13 -4.19 -23.31 -20.58
C LEU A 13 -5.50 -23.83 -19.98
N GLU A 14 -5.91 -25.05 -20.34
CA GLU A 14 -7.11 -25.68 -19.78
C GLU A 14 -6.99 -25.87 -18.26
N SER A 15 -5.82 -26.32 -17.79
CA SER A 15 -5.54 -26.46 -16.35
C SER A 15 -5.56 -25.12 -15.62
N CYS A 16 -5.00 -24.06 -16.21
CA CYS A 16 -5.04 -22.70 -15.67
C CYS A 16 -6.47 -22.19 -15.55
N ILE A 17 -7.29 -22.33 -16.61
CA ILE A 17 -8.70 -21.90 -16.59
C ILE A 17 -9.48 -22.64 -15.49
N ASN A 18 -9.29 -23.96 -15.40
CA ASN A 18 -9.91 -24.78 -14.35
C ASN A 18 -9.47 -24.38 -12.94
N GLY A 19 -8.22 -23.95 -12.77
CA GLY A 19 -7.70 -23.42 -11.51
C GLY A 19 -8.30 -22.05 -11.16
N LEU A 20 -8.32 -21.13 -12.12
CA LEU A 20 -8.85 -19.77 -11.95
C LEU A 20 -10.34 -19.80 -11.56
N ASN A 21 -11.13 -20.68 -12.16
CA ASN A 21 -12.55 -20.85 -11.85
C ASN A 21 -12.83 -21.35 -10.42
N LYS A 22 -11.81 -21.86 -9.71
CA LYS A 22 -11.93 -22.34 -8.33
C LYS A 22 -11.48 -21.29 -7.30
N LEU A 23 -10.91 -20.18 -7.74
CA LEU A 23 -10.43 -19.15 -6.83
C LEU A 23 -11.60 -18.40 -6.19
N VAL A 24 -11.58 -18.32 -4.87
CA VAL A 24 -12.47 -17.47 -4.08
C VAL A 24 -11.59 -16.47 -3.33
N ILE A 25 -11.92 -15.19 -3.44
CA ILE A 25 -11.16 -14.13 -2.79
C ILE A 25 -11.35 -14.18 -1.27
N ASN A 26 -10.25 -14.07 -0.53
CA ASN A 26 -10.27 -13.92 0.92
C ASN A 26 -10.06 -12.46 1.29
N GLU A 27 -11.14 -11.67 1.23
CA GLU A 27 -11.10 -10.23 1.49
C GLU A 27 -10.63 -9.92 2.92
N ILE A 28 -11.01 -10.73 3.90
CA ILE A 28 -10.62 -10.56 5.30
C ILE A 28 -9.10 -10.61 5.42
N LYS A 29 -8.47 -11.63 4.82
CA LYS A 29 -7.02 -11.79 4.90
C LYS A 29 -6.29 -10.64 4.20
N ILE A 30 -6.80 -10.16 3.07
CA ILE A 30 -6.23 -9.02 2.35
C ILE A 30 -6.34 -7.74 3.19
N ALA A 31 -7.50 -7.47 3.78
CA ALA A 31 -7.72 -6.30 4.63
C ALA A 31 -6.84 -6.34 5.89
N GLU A 32 -6.69 -7.51 6.52
CA GLU A 32 -5.78 -7.71 7.65
C GLU A 32 -4.32 -7.44 7.25
N ASP A 33 -3.89 -7.93 6.08
CA ASP A 33 -2.53 -7.68 5.60
C ASP A 33 -2.32 -6.19 5.30
N LEU A 34 -3.31 -5.47 4.76
CA LEU A 34 -3.24 -4.01 4.59
C LEU A 34 -3.15 -3.28 5.94
N GLU A 35 -3.99 -3.66 6.92
CA GLU A 35 -4.00 -3.05 8.25
C GLU A 35 -2.71 -3.33 9.04
N ASN A 36 -2.05 -4.45 8.79
CA ASN A 36 -0.77 -4.78 9.41
C ASN A 36 0.43 -4.02 8.81
N ASN A 37 0.25 -3.31 7.70
CA ASN A 37 1.33 -2.71 6.91
C ASN A 37 1.18 -1.20 6.72
N TRP A 38 0.91 -0.44 7.78
CA TRP A 38 0.85 1.03 7.72
C TRP A 38 2.16 1.71 7.30
N ALA A 39 3.28 0.99 7.29
CA ALA A 39 4.55 1.51 6.78
C ALA A 39 4.46 2.02 5.32
N VAL A 40 3.54 1.48 4.51
CA VAL A 40 3.39 1.89 3.10
C VAL A 40 2.92 3.33 2.93
N VAL A 41 2.18 3.89 3.91
CA VAL A 41 1.69 5.28 3.82
C VAL A 41 2.80 6.32 4.05
N ALA A 42 3.97 5.88 4.52
CA ALA A 42 5.11 6.75 4.76
C ALA A 42 5.53 7.52 3.49
N GLU A 43 5.50 6.86 2.33
CA GLU A 43 5.85 7.50 1.06
C GLU A 43 4.83 8.58 0.66
N ALA A 44 3.54 8.34 0.88
CA ALA A 44 2.49 9.33 0.68
C ALA A 44 2.70 10.59 1.55
N ILE A 45 2.99 10.37 2.83
CA ILE A 45 3.29 11.46 3.77
C ILE A 45 4.52 12.23 3.30
N GLN A 46 5.59 11.52 2.93
CA GLN A 46 6.83 12.15 2.43
C GLN A 46 6.57 13.04 1.22
N THR A 47 5.76 12.58 0.29
CA THR A 47 5.44 13.30 -0.95
C THR A 47 4.66 14.58 -0.66
N ILE A 48 3.69 14.54 0.27
CA ILE A 48 2.96 15.75 0.71
C ILE A 48 3.90 16.70 1.46
N LEU A 49 4.77 16.21 2.34
CA LEU A 49 5.76 17.07 3.02
C LEU A 49 6.69 17.79 2.03
N ARG A 50 7.11 17.12 0.96
CA ARG A 50 7.89 17.76 -0.12
C ARG A 50 7.07 18.82 -0.85
N ARG A 51 5.78 18.57 -1.09
CA ARG A 51 4.86 19.54 -1.72
C ARG A 51 4.73 20.82 -0.88
N GLU A 52 4.65 20.69 0.44
CA GLU A 52 4.55 21.82 1.38
C GLU A 52 5.90 22.49 1.68
N GLY A 53 7.01 22.06 1.04
CA GLY A 53 8.33 22.65 1.25
C GLY A 53 8.94 22.37 2.62
N PHE A 54 8.49 21.31 3.31
CA PHE A 54 9.00 20.92 4.63
C PHE A 54 10.49 20.59 4.57
N GLU A 55 11.29 21.08 5.52
CA GLU A 55 12.72 20.80 5.55
C GLU A 55 13.00 19.33 5.85
N LYS A 56 13.83 18.70 5.01
CA LYS A 56 14.31 17.32 5.18
C LYS A 56 13.20 16.27 5.49
N PRO A 57 12.19 16.08 4.61
CA PRO A 57 11.07 15.17 4.86
C PRO A 57 11.48 13.73 5.18
N TYR A 58 12.55 13.25 4.55
CA TYR A 58 13.09 11.91 4.78
C TYR A 58 13.58 11.73 6.23
N GLU A 59 14.21 12.75 6.82
CA GLU A 59 14.71 12.68 8.20
C GLU A 59 13.55 12.63 9.20
N ALA A 60 12.48 13.40 8.98
CA ALA A 60 11.27 13.37 9.80
C ALA A 60 10.61 11.98 9.78
N LEU A 61 10.48 11.36 8.60
CA LEU A 61 9.94 10.00 8.47
C LEU A 61 10.84 8.91 9.07
N LYS A 62 12.15 9.17 9.19
CA LYS A 62 13.06 8.27 9.87
C LYS A 62 12.70 8.13 11.35
N GLU A 63 12.11 9.16 11.97
CA GLU A 63 11.64 9.07 13.35
C GLU A 63 10.43 8.12 13.50
N LEU A 64 9.53 8.13 12.52
CA LEU A 64 8.38 7.22 12.46
C LEU A 64 8.78 5.75 12.27
N THR A 65 9.86 5.51 11.50
CA THR A 65 10.31 4.16 11.11
C THR A 65 11.46 3.60 11.97
N ARG A 66 12.08 4.40 12.85
CA ARG A 66 13.27 4.01 13.63
C ARG A 66 12.98 3.16 14.86
N LYS A 67 11.82 3.31 15.47
CA LYS A 67 11.43 2.40 16.54
C LYS A 67 11.18 1.06 15.88
N ASN A 68 11.83 -0.01 16.34
CA ASN A 68 11.56 -1.41 15.92
C ASN A 68 10.13 -1.89 16.29
N GLU A 69 9.21 -0.95 16.46
CA GLU A 69 7.81 -1.15 16.74
C GLU A 69 7.05 -1.17 15.42
N LYS A 70 6.02 -2.01 15.32
CA LYS A 70 5.14 -2.00 14.16
C LYS A 70 4.53 -0.61 14.02
N ILE A 71 4.62 -0.05 12.82
CA ILE A 71 3.92 1.18 12.48
C ILE A 71 2.43 0.84 12.42
N SER A 72 1.64 1.52 13.25
CA SER A 72 0.19 1.37 13.33
C SER A 72 -0.49 2.67 12.89
N LYS A 73 -1.79 2.62 12.70
CA LYS A 73 -2.62 3.81 12.45
C LYS A 73 -2.40 4.90 13.50
N GLU A 74 -2.32 4.50 14.77
CA GLU A 74 -2.16 5.40 15.90
C GLU A 74 -0.79 6.07 15.87
N SER A 75 0.28 5.33 15.58
CA SER A 75 1.63 5.89 15.50
C SER A 75 1.77 6.86 14.33
N VAL A 76 1.17 6.55 13.18
CA VAL A 76 1.12 7.45 12.02
C VAL A 76 0.35 8.74 12.34
N ARG A 77 -0.81 8.63 13.00
CA ARG A 77 -1.61 9.81 13.38
C ARG A 77 -0.89 10.69 14.39
N ALA A 78 -0.30 10.09 15.43
CA ALA A 78 0.49 10.80 16.42
C ALA A 78 1.68 11.54 15.78
N PHE A 79 2.34 10.91 14.79
CA PHE A 79 3.38 11.55 14.01
C PHE A 79 2.86 12.74 13.22
N ILE A 80 1.76 12.60 12.48
CA ILE A 80 1.15 13.71 11.72
C ILE A 80 0.79 14.88 12.65
N ASP A 81 0.27 14.59 13.85
CA ASP A 81 -0.09 15.62 14.84
C ASP A 81 1.12 16.41 15.33
N SER A 82 2.27 15.76 15.48
CA SER A 82 3.53 16.37 15.93
C SER A 82 4.17 17.32 14.91
N LEU A 83 3.77 17.26 13.64
CA LEU A 83 4.38 18.08 12.59
C LEU A 83 3.93 19.56 12.70
N PRO A 84 4.84 20.53 12.50
CA PRO A 84 4.50 21.95 12.46
C PRO A 84 3.92 22.35 11.10
N LEU A 85 2.74 21.81 10.76
CA LEU A 85 2.00 22.07 9.53
C LEU A 85 0.64 22.71 9.81
N GLU A 86 0.05 23.32 8.80
CA GLU A 86 -1.34 23.79 8.86
C GLU A 86 -2.31 22.63 9.11
N GLU A 87 -3.36 22.87 9.90
CA GLU A 87 -4.37 21.86 10.23
C GLU A 87 -5.06 21.28 8.97
N LYS A 88 -5.21 22.08 7.91
CA LYS A 88 -5.75 21.61 6.64
C LYS A 88 -4.91 20.46 6.06
N ILE A 89 -3.59 20.59 6.08
CA ILE A 89 -2.67 19.57 5.57
C ILE A 89 -2.63 18.36 6.50
N LYS A 90 -2.65 18.57 7.82
CA LYS A 90 -2.73 17.46 8.78
C LYS A 90 -4.00 16.64 8.57
N ASN A 91 -5.13 17.29 8.33
CA ASN A 91 -6.38 16.63 8.04
C ASN A 91 -6.34 15.86 6.72
N GLU A 92 -5.70 16.42 5.67
CA GLU A 92 -5.44 15.70 4.42
C GLU A 92 -4.61 14.43 4.66
N LEU A 93 -3.50 14.54 5.39
CA LEU A 93 -2.62 13.41 5.71
C LEU A 93 -3.33 12.31 6.50
N LYS A 94 -4.21 12.67 7.44
CA LYS A 94 -4.97 11.71 8.29
C LYS A 94 -6.01 10.90 7.52
N LEU A 95 -6.38 11.33 6.30
CA LEU A 95 -7.29 10.58 5.43
C LEU A 95 -6.57 9.43 4.71
N ILE A 96 -5.24 9.46 4.61
CA ILE A 96 -4.47 8.44 3.90
C ILE A 96 -4.40 7.16 4.75
N SER A 97 -4.60 6.03 4.11
CA SER A 97 -4.56 4.69 4.69
C SER A 97 -4.04 3.67 3.67
N PRO A 98 -3.56 2.49 4.11
CA PRO A 98 -3.17 1.41 3.19
C PRO A 98 -4.28 1.01 2.20
N HIS A 99 -5.56 1.22 2.58
CA HIS A 99 -6.72 0.86 1.79
C HIS A 99 -7.06 1.85 0.66
N ASN A 100 -6.64 3.11 0.78
CA ASN A 100 -6.94 4.15 -0.22
C ASN A 100 -5.68 4.69 -0.92
N TYR A 101 -4.49 4.34 -0.45
CA TYR A 101 -3.23 4.66 -1.12
C TYR A 101 -2.92 3.67 -2.24
N LEU A 102 -3.81 3.60 -3.24
CA LEU A 102 -3.75 2.64 -4.34
C LEU A 102 -3.16 3.23 -5.64
N GLY A 103 -2.79 4.51 -5.63
CA GLY A 103 -2.27 5.21 -6.81
C GLY A 103 -3.36 5.47 -7.87
N ILE A 104 -3.00 5.33 -9.14
CA ILE A 104 -3.93 5.53 -10.26
C ILE A 104 -4.72 4.25 -10.48
N GLN A 105 -6.05 4.35 -10.44
CA GLN A 105 -6.91 3.23 -10.80
C GLN A 105 -6.90 3.04 -12.32
N LEU A 106 -6.18 2.02 -12.79
CA LEU A 106 -6.01 1.71 -14.21
C LEU A 106 -7.17 0.91 -14.82
N VAL A 107 -8.07 0.37 -13.99
CA VAL A 107 -9.22 -0.43 -14.42
C VAL A 107 -10.44 -0.02 -13.61
N LYS A 108 -11.57 0.18 -14.30
CA LYS A 108 -12.86 0.54 -13.71
C LYS A 108 -13.50 -0.63 -12.97
#